data_AF-A0AAJ2TU95-F1
#
_entry.id   AF-A0AAJ2TU95-F1
#
_cell.length_a   1.000
_cell.length_b   1.000
_cell.length_c   1.000
_cell.angle_alpha   90.00
_cell.angle_beta   90.00
_cell.angle_gamma   90.00
#
_symmetry.space_group_name_H-M   'P 1'
#
loop_
_entity.id
_entity.type
_entity.pdbx_description
1 polymer ?
#
loop_
_entity_poly.entity_id
_entity_poly.type
_entity_poly.pdbx_seq_one_letter_code
_entity_poly.pdbx_strand_id
1 'polypeptide(L)'
;MAQIAPQQSGGVNVVAFLDMLAWSEGTDNGKQPTQDRGYDVIVGGQLFKSYTDHPRVLVDLPKLKIQSTAAGRYQLLRRYYDTYRKTLGLKDFSPLSQDLIALQQIRERRALPLIQAGKIPEAIKAVSNICARLRLARPRPCQPTAPPG
;
A
#
# COMPACT_ATOMS: atom_id res chain seq x y z
N MET A 1 6.90 10.74 -0.22
CA MET A 1 7.75 9.83 0.56
C MET A 1 6.98 9.28 1.74
N ALA A 2 7.18 7.99 2.01
CA ALA A 2 6.62 7.29 3.16
C ALA A 2 7.01 7.98 4.48
N GLN A 3 6.19 7.83 5.52
CA GLN A 3 6.37 8.46 6.83
C GLN A 3 7.30 7.69 7.75
N ILE A 4 7.46 6.38 7.54
CA ILE A 4 8.42 5.56 8.28
C ILE A 4 9.86 5.96 7.95
N ALA A 5 10.67 6.19 8.98
CA ALA A 5 12.08 6.54 8.80
C ALA A 5 12.89 5.38 8.21
N PRO A 6 13.95 5.64 7.40
CA PRO A 6 14.82 4.59 6.86
C PRO A 6 15.38 3.64 7.93
N GLN A 7 15.76 4.15 9.09
CA GLN A 7 16.30 3.37 10.20
C GLN A 7 15.26 2.37 10.75
N GLN A 8 13.99 2.76 10.76
CA GLN A 8 12.89 1.94 11.25
C GLN A 8 12.37 0.94 10.19
N SER A 9 12.43 1.32 8.92
CA SER A 9 11.99 0.46 7.80
C SER A 9 13.05 -0.54 7.34
N GLY A 10 14.33 -0.30 7.68
CA GLY A 10 15.45 -1.16 7.32
C GLY A 10 16.27 -0.67 6.13
N GLY A 11 16.13 0.60 5.72
CA GLY A 11 16.99 1.26 4.74
C GLY A 11 16.22 2.18 3.79
N VAL A 12 16.94 3.08 3.10
CA VAL A 12 16.36 4.02 2.12
C VAL A 12 15.66 3.30 0.97
N ASN A 13 16.16 2.14 0.56
CA ASN A 13 15.52 1.32 -0.49
C ASN A 13 14.12 0.86 -0.07
N VAL A 14 13.90 0.61 1.23
CA VAL A 14 12.59 0.18 1.74
C VAL A 14 11.59 1.33 1.68
N VAL A 15 12.01 2.53 2.05
CA VAL A 15 11.20 3.75 1.91
C VAL A 15 10.84 4.01 0.44
N ALA A 16 11.82 3.93 -0.46
CA ALA A 16 11.60 4.08 -1.90
C ALA A 16 10.66 2.99 -2.46
N PHE A 17 10.75 1.76 -1.96
CA PHE A 17 9.86 0.68 -2.36
C PHE A 17 8.41 0.93 -1.91
N LEU A 18 8.19 1.48 -0.71
CA LEU A 18 6.87 1.91 -0.25
C LEU A 18 6.30 3.04 -1.13
N ASP A 19 7.13 3.99 -1.56
CA ASP A 19 6.72 5.03 -2.52
C ASP A 19 6.30 4.44 -3.87
N MET A 20 7.07 3.47 -4.37
CA MET A 20 6.70 2.73 -5.59
C MET A 20 5.36 1.99 -5.43
N LEU A 21 5.09 1.39 -4.26
CA LEU A 21 3.80 0.75 -4.00
C LEU A 21 2.65 1.77 -4.04
N ALA A 22 2.81 2.92 -3.41
CA ALA A 22 1.79 3.99 -3.42
C ALA A 22 1.48 4.47 -4.86
N TRP A 23 2.52 4.66 -5.65
CA TRP A 23 2.39 5.03 -7.06
C TRP A 23 1.66 3.93 -7.85
N SER A 24 2.06 2.67 -7.68
CA SER A 24 1.45 1.52 -8.35
C SER A 24 -0.03 1.35 -7.98
N GLU A 25 -0.37 1.44 -6.69
CA GLU A 25 -1.76 1.40 -6.22
C GLU A 25 -2.58 2.62 -6.68
N GLY A 26 -1.93 3.64 -7.25
CA GLY A 26 -2.58 4.81 -7.81
C GLY A 26 -3.05 5.80 -6.76
N THR A 27 -2.49 5.75 -5.55
CA THR A 27 -2.83 6.65 -4.44
C THR A 27 -1.93 7.89 -4.41
N ASP A 28 -0.67 7.74 -4.85
CA ASP A 28 0.35 8.80 -4.86
C ASP A 28 1.08 8.84 -6.22
N ASN A 29 0.34 9.17 -7.29
CA ASN A 29 0.84 9.11 -8.68
C ASN A 29 0.72 10.44 -9.46
N GLY A 30 0.37 11.53 -8.78
CA GLY A 30 0.15 12.85 -9.38
C GLY A 30 -1.16 13.01 -10.16
N LYS A 31 -1.99 11.96 -10.26
CA LYS A 31 -3.31 11.99 -10.93
C LYS A 31 -4.46 11.84 -9.95
N GLN A 32 -4.32 10.96 -8.97
CA GLN A 32 -5.30 10.80 -7.89
C GLN A 32 -5.21 12.01 -6.95
N PRO A 33 -6.32 12.75 -6.74
CA PRO A 33 -6.35 13.78 -5.69
C PRO A 33 -6.04 13.17 -4.33
N THR A 34 -5.22 13.84 -3.53
CA THR A 34 -4.86 13.45 -2.16
C THR A 34 -4.40 14.70 -1.40
N GLN A 35 -4.67 14.74 -0.10
CA GLN A 35 -4.19 15.79 0.80
C GLN A 35 -2.98 15.34 1.63
N ASP A 36 -2.65 14.04 1.58
CA ASP A 36 -1.49 13.49 2.27
C ASP A 36 -0.88 12.31 1.49
N ARG A 37 -0.37 12.57 0.28
CA ARG A 37 0.49 11.63 -0.48
C ARG A 37 -0.08 10.19 -0.56
N GLY A 38 -1.38 10.09 -0.78
CA GLY A 38 -2.12 8.84 -0.93
C GLY A 38 -2.63 8.21 0.37
N TYR A 39 -2.19 8.66 1.55
CA TYR A 39 -2.57 8.07 2.84
C TYR A 39 -4.06 8.21 3.17
N ASP A 40 -4.75 9.17 2.57
CA ASP A 40 -6.17 9.50 2.75
C ASP A 40 -7.09 8.90 1.67
N VAL A 41 -6.56 8.10 0.74
CA VAL A 41 -7.33 7.63 -0.43
C VAL A 41 -8.14 6.38 -0.13
N ILE A 42 -9.45 6.43 -0.37
CA ILE A 42 -10.35 5.27 -0.46
C ILE A 42 -10.36 4.78 -1.91
N VAL A 43 -10.44 3.46 -2.09
CA VAL A 43 -10.63 2.84 -3.40
C VAL A 43 -11.78 3.49 -4.17
N GLY A 44 -11.58 3.74 -5.46
CA GLY A 44 -12.49 4.55 -6.28
C GLY A 44 -12.20 6.05 -6.27
N GLY A 45 -11.24 6.50 -5.44
CA GLY A 45 -10.64 7.83 -5.51
C GLY A 45 -11.23 8.86 -4.55
N GLN A 46 -12.16 8.45 -3.67
CA GLN A 46 -12.66 9.29 -2.58
C GLN A 46 -11.57 9.49 -1.51
N LEU A 47 -11.70 10.53 -0.68
CA LEU A 47 -10.80 10.80 0.44
C LEU A 47 -11.51 10.63 1.78
N PHE A 48 -10.80 10.11 2.78
CA PHE A 48 -11.23 10.15 4.18
C PHE A 48 -10.48 11.22 4.96
N LYS A 49 -11.10 11.74 6.03
CA LYS A 49 -10.58 12.90 6.76
C LYS A 49 -9.93 12.57 8.11
N SER A 50 -10.26 11.41 8.68
CA SER A 50 -9.77 11.01 10.00
C SER A 50 -8.94 9.75 9.93
N TYR A 51 -7.76 9.79 10.52
CA TYR A 51 -6.88 8.65 10.68
C TYR A 51 -7.12 7.88 11.98
N THR A 52 -8.11 8.24 12.79
CA THR A 52 -8.42 7.55 14.06
C THR A 52 -8.65 6.06 13.86
N ASP A 53 -9.14 5.65 12.70
CA ASP A 53 -9.39 4.26 12.34
C ASP A 53 -9.45 4.12 10.80
N HIS A 54 -9.39 2.88 10.31
CA HIS A 54 -9.66 2.60 8.91
C HIS A 54 -11.10 3.01 8.55
N PRO A 55 -11.36 3.65 7.39
CA PRO A 55 -12.67 4.23 7.09
C PRO A 55 -13.80 3.19 6.93
N ARG A 56 -13.45 1.93 6.60
CA ARG A 56 -14.37 0.78 6.46
C ARG A 56 -15.54 1.02 5.50
N VAL A 57 -15.39 1.98 4.59
CA VAL A 57 -16.36 2.25 3.52
C VAL A 57 -16.28 1.11 2.49
N LEU A 58 -17.41 0.46 2.23
CA LEU A 58 -17.55 -0.52 1.15
C LEU A 58 -17.92 0.24 -0.12
N VAL A 59 -17.04 0.24 -1.10
CA VAL A 59 -17.22 0.91 -2.39
C VAL A 59 -17.53 -0.12 -3.46
N ASP A 60 -18.60 0.13 -4.22
CA ASP A 60 -18.92 -0.66 -5.41
C ASP A 60 -18.12 -0.18 -6.62
N LEU A 61 -17.48 -1.12 -7.32
CA LEU A 61 -16.62 -0.86 -8.47
C LEU A 61 -17.22 -1.58 -9.69
N PRO A 62 -18.29 -1.02 -10.30
CA PRO A 62 -19.08 -1.71 -11.31
C PRO A 62 -18.29 -2.06 -12.57
N LYS A 63 -17.32 -1.22 -12.95
CA LYS A 63 -16.38 -1.51 -14.07
C LYS A 63 -15.56 -2.78 -13.84
N LEU A 64 -15.31 -3.14 -12.57
CA LEU A 64 -14.54 -4.30 -12.16
C LEU A 64 -15.44 -5.44 -11.65
N LYS A 65 -16.75 -5.20 -11.50
CA LYS A 65 -17.77 -6.13 -10.99
C LYS A 65 -17.43 -6.69 -9.60
N ILE A 66 -16.93 -5.84 -8.72
CA ILE A 66 -16.54 -6.21 -7.35
C ILE A 66 -16.85 -5.08 -6.38
N GLN A 67 -16.86 -5.40 -5.10
CA GLN A 67 -16.88 -4.41 -4.01
C GLN A 67 -15.57 -4.48 -3.24
N SER A 68 -15.09 -3.33 -2.76
CA SER A 68 -13.83 -3.24 -2.02
C SER A 68 -13.93 -2.30 -0.83
N THR A 69 -13.15 -2.60 0.20
CA THR A 69 -12.99 -1.73 1.38
C THR A 69 -11.58 -1.15 1.44
N ALA A 70 -10.85 -1.17 0.33
CA ALA A 70 -9.46 -0.74 0.30
C ALA A 70 -9.36 0.76 0.60
N ALA A 71 -8.45 1.13 1.50
CA ALA A 71 -8.16 2.50 1.82
C ALA A 71 -6.69 2.71 2.21
N GLY A 72 -6.28 3.97 2.21
CA GLY A 72 -4.94 4.40 2.52
C GLY A 72 -3.96 4.22 1.36
N ARG A 73 -2.72 4.62 1.63
CA ARG A 73 -1.63 4.70 0.65
C ARG A 73 -1.35 3.37 -0.01
N TYR A 74 -1.53 2.29 0.74
CA TYR A 74 -1.31 0.92 0.30
C TYR A 74 -2.62 0.14 0.08
N GLN A 75 -3.78 0.81 -0.03
CA GLN A 75 -5.07 0.18 -0.35
C GLN A 75 -5.39 -1.04 0.56
N LEU A 76 -5.18 -0.87 1.86
CA LEU A 76 -5.42 -1.89 2.88
C LEU A 76 -6.92 -2.19 2.97
N LEU A 77 -7.30 -3.47 2.88
CA LEU A 77 -8.69 -3.88 3.11
C LEU A 77 -8.99 -3.89 4.61
N ARG A 78 -10.23 -3.55 4.98
CA ARG A 78 -10.75 -3.58 6.37
C ARG A 78 -10.31 -4.83 7.14
N ARG A 79 -10.51 -6.02 6.56
CA ARG A 79 -10.21 -7.30 7.24
C ARG A 79 -8.73 -7.45 7.61
N TYR A 80 -7.83 -6.96 6.77
CA TYR A 80 -6.39 -7.04 7.03
C TYR A 80 -5.98 -5.96 8.02
N TYR A 81 -6.52 -4.74 7.89
CA TYR A 81 -6.30 -3.71 8.90
C TYR A 81 -6.73 -4.19 10.29
N ASP A 82 -7.93 -4.76 10.45
CA ASP A 82 -8.43 -5.25 11.74
C ASP A 82 -7.51 -6.34 12.34
N THR A 83 -6.86 -7.13 11.48
CA THR A 83 -5.89 -8.16 11.89
C THR A 83 -4.57 -7.51 12.31
N TYR A 84 -3.96 -6.70 11.44
CA TYR A 84 -2.66 -6.09 11.72
C TYR A 84 -2.70 -5.06 12.84
N ARG A 85 -3.83 -4.36 13.01
CA ARG A 85 -4.06 -3.46 14.15
C ARG A 85 -3.85 -4.20 15.46
N LYS A 86 -4.36 -5.42 15.58
CA LYS A 86 -4.20 -6.26 16.77
C LYS A 86 -2.78 -6.83 16.87
N THR A 87 -2.26 -7.42 15.80
CA THR A 87 -0.96 -8.11 15.85
C THR A 87 0.21 -7.16 16.04
N LEU A 88 0.11 -5.92 15.54
CA LEU A 88 1.14 -4.89 15.66
C LEU A 88 0.85 -3.88 16.79
N GLY A 89 -0.27 -4.03 17.52
CA GLY A 89 -0.64 -3.11 18.61
C GLY A 89 -0.90 -1.67 18.17
N LEU A 90 -1.42 -1.47 16.95
CA LEU A 90 -1.65 -0.14 16.38
C LEU A 90 -2.91 0.49 17.00
N LYS A 91 -2.82 1.80 17.29
CA LYS A 91 -3.92 2.54 17.92
C LYS A 91 -4.86 3.17 16.89
N ASP A 92 -4.37 3.43 15.69
CA ASP A 92 -5.01 4.24 14.66
C ASP A 92 -4.75 3.69 13.24
N PHE A 93 -5.09 4.48 12.22
CA PHE A 93 -4.78 4.23 10.81
C PHE A 93 -3.91 5.35 10.22
N SER A 94 -3.11 6.01 11.06
CA SER A 94 -2.18 7.07 10.66
C SER A 94 -1.23 6.63 9.55
N PRO A 95 -0.60 7.58 8.83
CA PRO A 95 0.39 7.25 7.82
C PRO A 95 1.49 6.28 8.29
N LEU A 96 2.00 6.47 9.52
CA LEU A 96 2.98 5.54 10.10
C LEU A 96 2.39 4.15 10.35
N SER A 97 1.17 4.06 10.87
CA SER A 97 0.47 2.77 11.03
C SER A 97 0.28 2.06 9.68
N GLN A 98 -0.06 2.78 8.62
CA GLN A 98 -0.17 2.21 7.27
C GLN A 98 1.19 1.70 6.77
N ASP A 99 2.27 2.45 6.98
CA ASP A 99 3.63 2.04 6.61
C ASP A 99 4.08 0.77 7.35
N LEU A 100 3.80 0.69 8.65
CA LEU A 100 4.13 -0.47 9.48
C LEU A 100 3.41 -1.73 8.99
N ILE A 101 2.13 -1.61 8.59
CA ILE A 101 1.37 -2.72 8.02
C ILE A 101 1.94 -3.14 6.66
N ALA A 102 2.27 -2.19 5.79
CA ALA A 102 2.89 -2.48 4.50
C ALA A 102 4.25 -3.18 4.67
N LEU A 103 5.08 -2.68 5.58
CA LEU A 103 6.36 -3.28 5.92
C LEU A 103 6.22 -4.68 6.50
N GLN A 104 5.23 -4.91 7.36
CA GLN A 104 4.95 -6.24 7.91
C GLN A 104 4.56 -7.23 6.80
N GLN A 105 3.71 -6.84 5.87
CA GLN A 105 3.36 -7.68 4.71
C GLN A 105 4.60 -7.98 3.85
N ILE A 106 5.46 -7.00 3.60
CA ILE A 106 6.74 -7.19 2.87
C ILE A 106 7.63 -8.22 3.57
N ARG A 107 7.72 -8.18 4.91
CA ARG A 107 8.47 -9.15 5.72
C ARG A 107 7.89 -10.56 5.60
N GLU A 108 6.57 -10.69 5.68
CA GLU A 108 5.88 -11.99 5.54
C GLU A 108 6.09 -12.65 4.18
N ARG A 109 6.42 -11.85 3.15
CA ARG A 109 6.81 -12.36 1.81
C ARG A 109 8.31 -12.58 1.63
N ARG A 110 9.11 -12.42 2.68
CA ARG A 110 10.57 -12.50 2.63
C ARG A 110 11.19 -11.55 1.60
N ALA A 111 10.50 -10.44 1.30
CA ALA A 111 10.95 -9.46 0.32
C ALA A 111 11.86 -8.39 0.93
N LEU A 112 11.82 -8.19 2.25
CA LEU A 112 12.62 -7.15 2.92
C LEU A 112 14.14 -7.26 2.62
N PRO A 113 14.79 -8.43 2.74
CA PRO A 113 16.22 -8.55 2.42
C PRO A 113 16.53 -8.29 0.94
N LEU A 114 15.60 -8.62 0.04
CA LEU A 114 15.75 -8.35 -1.40
C LEU A 114 15.75 -6.85 -1.66
N ILE A 115 14.83 -6.11 -1.04
CA ILE A 115 14.75 -4.65 -1.16
C ILE A 115 16.00 -3.99 -0.58
N GLN A 116 16.43 -4.44 0.60
CA GLN A 116 17.65 -3.94 1.24
C GLN A 116 18.88 -4.14 0.34
N ALA A 117 18.99 -5.29 -0.32
CA ALA A 117 20.06 -5.61 -1.26
C ALA A 117 19.90 -4.96 -2.66
N GLY A 118 18.87 -4.15 -2.88
CA GLY A 118 18.61 -3.50 -4.19
C GLY A 118 18.09 -4.47 -5.28
N LYS A 119 17.70 -5.68 -4.91
CA LYS A 119 17.11 -6.70 -5.81
C LYS A 119 15.62 -6.42 -6.03
N ILE A 120 15.33 -5.25 -6.60
CA ILE A 120 13.98 -4.71 -6.73
C ILE A 120 13.07 -5.58 -7.63
N PRO A 121 13.50 -6.11 -8.79
CA PRO A 121 12.65 -6.98 -9.60
C PRO A 121 12.20 -8.24 -8.85
N GLU A 122 13.08 -8.86 -8.08
CA GLU A 122 12.79 -10.05 -7.27
C GLU A 122 11.88 -9.70 -6.09
N ALA A 123 12.10 -8.55 -5.46
CA ALA A 123 11.21 -8.04 -4.41
C ALA A 123 9.79 -7.81 -4.96
N ILE A 124 9.64 -7.17 -6.12
CA ILE A 124 8.35 -6.96 -6.80
C ILE A 124 7.67 -8.32 -7.06
N LYS A 125 8.41 -9.30 -7.57
CA LYS A 125 7.89 -10.65 -7.80
C LYS A 125 7.38 -11.28 -6.50
N ALA A 126 8.14 -11.16 -5.41
CA ALA A 126 7.76 -11.70 -4.10
C ALA A 126 6.49 -11.03 -3.51
N VAL A 127 6.31 -9.73 -3.72
CA VAL A 127 5.16 -8.98 -3.18
C VAL A 127 3.97 -8.86 -4.14
N SER A 128 4.08 -9.31 -5.40
CA SER A 128 3.02 -9.23 -6.42
C SER A 128 1.66 -9.78 -5.96
N ASN A 129 1.69 -10.84 -5.15
CA ASN A 129 0.51 -11.44 -4.54
C ASN A 129 -0.09 -10.64 -3.37
N ILE A 130 0.62 -9.66 -2.79
CA ILE A 130 0.09 -8.68 -1.81
C ILE A 130 -0.68 -7.59 -2.54
N CYS A 131 -0.08 -6.98 -3.57
CA CYS A 131 -0.78 -5.99 -4.41
C CYS A 131 -2.09 -6.55 -4.98
N ALA A 132 -2.09 -7.83 -5.41
CA ALA A 132 -3.31 -8.51 -5.85
C ALA A 132 -4.31 -8.84 -4.70
N ARG A 133 -3.89 -8.86 -3.44
CA ARG A 133 -4.77 -9.07 -2.27
C ARG A 133 -5.30 -7.77 -1.68
N LEU A 134 -4.60 -6.65 -1.89
CA LEU A 134 -5.05 -5.29 -1.60
C LEU A 134 -6.03 -4.82 -2.68
N ARG A 135 -5.73 -5.12 -3.94
CA ARG A 135 -6.65 -5.03 -5.08
C ARG A 135 -7.57 -6.24 -5.14
N LEU A 136 -8.65 -6.27 -4.37
CA LEU A 136 -9.80 -7.02 -4.88
C LEU A 136 -10.30 -6.27 -6.13
N ALA A 137 -9.81 -6.69 -7.28
CA ALA A 137 -10.26 -6.53 -8.67
C ALA A 137 -9.08 -6.96 -9.55
N ARG A 138 -9.29 -7.97 -10.41
CA ARG A 138 -8.33 -8.69 -11.28
C ARG A 138 -6.94 -8.05 -11.54
N PRO A 139 -5.87 -8.86 -11.60
CA PRO A 139 -4.51 -8.35 -11.66
C PRO A 139 -4.25 -7.62 -12.98
N ARG A 140 -3.85 -6.35 -12.90
CA ARG A 140 -2.81 -5.86 -13.79
C ARG A 140 -1.48 -6.24 -13.13
N PRO A 141 -0.65 -7.11 -13.75
CA PRO A 141 0.69 -7.31 -13.26
C PRO A 141 1.40 -5.95 -13.21
N CYS A 142 2.23 -5.73 -12.18
CA CYS A 142 3.22 -4.66 -12.21
C CYS A 142 4.12 -4.92 -13.42
N GLN A 143 3.74 -4.38 -14.58
CA GLN A 143 4.64 -4.34 -15.72
C GLN A 143 5.59 -3.16 -15.46
N PRO A 144 6.91 -3.37 -15.51
CA PRO A 144 7.84 -2.26 -15.57
C PRO A 144 7.48 -1.47 -16.84
N THR A 145 7.09 -0.21 -16.68
CA THR A 145 6.98 0.70 -17.82
C THR A 145 8.37 0.84 -18.42
N ALA A 146 8.54 0.41 -19.67
CA ALA A 146 9.77 0.62 -20.42
C ALA A 146 10.13 2.12 -20.46
N PRO A 147 11.41 2.50 -20.37
CA PRO A 147 11.83 3.88 -20.53
C PRO A 147 11.52 4.37 -21.95
N PRO A 148 11.26 5.69 -22.14
CA PRO A 148 11.11 6.25 -23.48
C PRO A 148 12.44 6.11 -24.23
N GLY A 149 12.34 5.66 -25.49
CA GLY A 149 13.46 5.59 -26.43
C GLY A 149 13.88 6.94 -26.96
#